data_AF-A0AAV2PTH6-F1
#
_entry.id   AF-A0AAV2PTH6-F1
#
_cell.length_a   1.000
_cell.length_b   1.000
_cell.length_c   1.000
_cell.angle_alpha   90.00
_cell.angle_beta   90.00
_cell.angle_gamma   90.00
#
_symmetry.space_group_name_H-M   'P 1'
#
loop_
_entity.id
_entity.type
_entity.pdbx_description
1 polymer ?
#
loop_
_entity_poly.entity_id
_entity_poly.type
_entity_poly.pdbx_seq_one_letter_code
_entity_poly.pdbx_strand_id
1 'polypeptide(L)'
;EFPTLGGNSIYDVALEFPDILLIPVENIRQWISLLKKYNVPTFKVTKATLHIFKTGNYKIVEERLFALSRHSEWKVICCSDNLCKILIQPFGVKRLVEVLCSDQPLKSVNTTIKLGSATGKKRGLPPGELVNYIAKELDLEQKEVKQILHSNKYVPFGLSNSNNLLKLLKDYGFSRQQMINGLEIISFEYREVNKFLEEFAENPEAQPFSEWMDSPYVLHLLMYLIKKNGLFS
;
A
#
# COMPACT_ATOMS: atom_id res chain seq x y z
N GLU A 1 4.02 -24.59 -16.56
CA GLU A 1 2.69 -24.74 -15.92
C GLU A 1 2.45 -23.52 -15.04
N PHE A 2 1.22 -23.01 -14.98
CA PHE A 2 0.85 -21.95 -14.04
C PHE A 2 0.08 -22.58 -12.89
N PRO A 3 0.75 -23.01 -11.80
CA PRO A 3 0.02 -23.51 -10.64
C PRO A 3 -0.84 -22.41 -10.02
N THR A 4 -0.43 -21.14 -10.18
CA THR A 4 -1.14 -19.98 -9.63
C THR A 4 -1.26 -18.80 -10.60
N LEU A 5 -2.35 -18.04 -10.46
CA LEU A 5 -2.60 -16.78 -11.14
C LEU A 5 -2.96 -15.70 -10.11
N GLY A 6 -2.16 -14.64 -10.04
CA GLY A 6 -2.37 -13.57 -9.04
C GLY A 6 -2.21 -14.02 -7.58
N GLY A 7 -1.62 -15.19 -7.34
CA GLY A 7 -1.46 -15.80 -6.02
C GLY A 7 -2.49 -16.88 -5.68
N ASN A 8 -3.54 -17.06 -6.49
CA ASN A 8 -4.54 -18.12 -6.29
C ASN A 8 -4.29 -19.30 -7.23
N SER A 9 -4.73 -20.51 -6.85
CA SER A 9 -4.69 -21.66 -7.75
C SER A 9 -5.43 -21.36 -9.06
N ILE A 10 -4.86 -21.77 -10.19
CA ILE A 10 -5.53 -21.60 -11.49
C ILE A 10 -6.89 -22.33 -11.53
N TYR A 11 -7.01 -23.43 -10.76
CA TYR A 11 -8.26 -24.17 -10.63
C TYR A 11 -9.35 -23.33 -9.95
N ASP A 12 -9.03 -22.72 -8.81
CA ASP A 12 -9.97 -21.85 -8.09
C ASP A 12 -10.38 -20.64 -8.94
N VAL A 13 -9.41 -20.07 -9.66
CA VAL A 13 -9.67 -18.99 -10.60
C VAL A 13 -10.60 -19.44 -11.73
N ALA A 14 -10.42 -20.65 -12.28
CA ALA A 14 -11.28 -21.17 -13.35
C ALA A 14 -12.69 -21.51 -12.86
N LEU A 15 -12.85 -21.92 -11.60
CA LEU A 15 -14.16 -22.12 -10.97
C LEU A 15 -14.93 -20.79 -10.83
N GLU A 16 -14.26 -19.73 -10.36
CA GLU A 16 -14.89 -18.41 -10.22
C GLU A 16 -15.07 -17.70 -11.57
N PHE A 17 -14.11 -17.89 -12.49
CA PHE A 17 -14.04 -17.23 -13.78
C PHE A 17 -13.72 -18.20 -14.93
N PRO A 18 -14.69 -19.00 -15.40
CA PRO A 18 -14.47 -20.01 -16.45
C PRO A 18 -13.87 -19.45 -17.75
N ASP A 19 -14.18 -18.19 -18.06
CA ASP A 19 -13.64 -17.42 -19.17
C ASP A 19 -12.11 -17.41 -19.28
N ILE A 20 -11.38 -17.65 -18.18
CA ILE A 20 -9.91 -17.74 -18.19
C ILE A 20 -9.42 -18.87 -19.11
N LEU A 21 -10.19 -19.95 -19.23
CA LEU A 21 -9.87 -21.12 -20.06
C LEU A 21 -9.95 -20.81 -21.56
N LEU A 22 -10.64 -19.71 -21.92
CA LEU A 22 -10.76 -19.25 -23.30
C LEU A 22 -9.60 -18.32 -23.71
N ILE A 23 -8.74 -17.94 -22.77
CA ILE A 23 -7.62 -17.03 -23.03
C ILE A 23 -6.38 -17.85 -23.41
N PRO A 24 -5.72 -17.54 -24.54
CA PRO A 24 -4.46 -18.20 -24.91
C PRO A 24 -3.43 -18.11 -23.78
N VAL A 25 -2.78 -19.23 -23.47
CA VAL A 25 -1.79 -19.31 -22.38
C VAL A 25 -0.62 -18.36 -22.63
N GLU A 26 -0.24 -18.15 -23.89
CA GLU A 26 0.78 -17.22 -24.32
C GLU A 26 0.44 -15.77 -23.93
N ASN A 27 -0.84 -15.38 -24.03
CA ASN A 27 -1.28 -14.06 -23.60
C ASN A 27 -1.17 -13.92 -22.09
N ILE A 28 -1.62 -14.94 -21.35
CA ILE A 28 -1.50 -14.97 -19.89
C ILE A 28 -0.01 -14.86 -19.48
N ARG A 29 0.89 -15.58 -20.15
CA ARG A 29 2.36 -15.50 -19.94
C ARG A 29 2.88 -14.09 -20.13
N GLN A 30 2.55 -13.46 -21.26
CA GLN A 30 3.02 -12.12 -21.58
C GLN A 30 2.54 -11.09 -20.55
N TRP A 31 1.27 -11.17 -20.15
CA TRP A 31 0.73 -10.28 -19.12
C TRP A 31 1.37 -10.49 -17.75
N ILE A 32 1.54 -11.74 -17.31
CA ILE A 32 2.22 -12.03 -16.04
C ILE A 32 3.66 -11.53 -16.09
N SER A 33 4.37 -11.76 -17.19
CA SER A 33 5.75 -11.27 -17.37
C SER A 33 5.82 -9.75 -17.30
N LEU A 34 4.88 -9.05 -17.96
CA LEU A 34 4.79 -7.60 -17.92
C LEU A 34 4.50 -7.08 -16.51
N LEU A 35 3.53 -7.66 -15.80
CA LEU A 35 3.21 -7.26 -14.42
C LEU A 35 4.39 -7.52 -13.46
N LYS A 36 5.09 -8.64 -13.62
CA LYS A 36 6.31 -8.96 -12.86
C LYS A 36 7.44 -7.98 -13.12
N LYS A 37 7.64 -7.53 -14.37
CA LYS A 37 8.63 -6.50 -14.73
C LYS A 37 8.47 -5.22 -13.90
N TYR A 38 7.24 -4.88 -13.52
CA TYR A 38 6.94 -3.71 -12.70
C TYR A 38 6.73 -4.01 -11.21
N ASN A 39 7.20 -5.17 -10.73
CA ASN A 39 7.11 -5.60 -9.33
C ASN A 39 5.68 -5.68 -8.78
N VAL A 40 4.69 -5.95 -9.63
CA VAL A 40 3.31 -6.23 -9.17
C VAL A 40 3.33 -7.62 -8.51
N PRO A 41 3.18 -7.72 -7.17
CA PRO A 41 3.51 -8.93 -6.43
C PRO A 41 2.44 -10.01 -6.59
N THR A 42 1.21 -9.66 -6.24
CA THR A 42 0.00 -10.46 -6.36
C THR A 42 -1.13 -9.52 -6.74
N PHE A 43 -2.16 -10.05 -7.39
CA PHE A 43 -3.32 -9.26 -7.79
C PHE A 43 -4.56 -10.12 -7.71
N LYS A 44 -5.66 -9.53 -7.25
CA LYS A 44 -6.94 -10.21 -7.30
C LYS A 44 -7.37 -10.40 -8.76
N VAL A 45 -7.64 -11.64 -9.15
CA VAL A 45 -8.25 -11.91 -10.45
C VAL A 45 -9.68 -11.36 -10.43
N THR A 46 -9.99 -10.52 -11.40
CA THR A 46 -11.29 -9.86 -11.55
C THR A 46 -11.70 -9.90 -13.01
N LYS A 47 -12.98 -9.60 -13.31
CA LYS A 47 -13.44 -9.44 -14.71
C LYS A 47 -12.58 -8.46 -15.53
N ALA A 48 -12.07 -7.40 -14.90
CA ALA A 48 -11.15 -6.45 -15.55
C ALA A 48 -9.78 -7.09 -15.86
N THR A 49 -9.28 -7.96 -14.98
CA THR A 49 -8.06 -8.74 -15.21
C THR A 49 -8.24 -9.69 -16.39
N LEU A 50 -9.37 -10.40 -16.47
CA LEU A 50 -9.65 -11.27 -17.63
C LEU A 50 -9.75 -10.46 -18.92
N HIS A 51 -10.39 -9.29 -18.87
CA HIS A 51 -10.48 -8.40 -20.02
C HIS A 51 -9.10 -7.96 -20.51
N ILE A 52 -8.18 -7.56 -19.59
CA ILE A 52 -6.82 -7.20 -19.97
C ILE A 52 -6.11 -8.39 -20.62
N PHE A 53 -6.26 -9.60 -20.06
CA PHE A 53 -5.62 -10.81 -20.58
C PHE A 53 -6.14 -11.27 -21.94
N LYS A 54 -7.41 -10.96 -22.26
CA LYS A 54 -7.98 -11.18 -23.59
C LYS A 54 -7.42 -10.19 -24.62
N THR A 55 -6.91 -9.03 -24.20
CA THR A 55 -6.43 -7.97 -25.10
C THR A 55 -4.93 -8.07 -25.38
N GLY A 56 -4.52 -7.68 -26.59
CA GLY A 56 -3.11 -7.53 -26.98
C GLY A 56 -2.50 -6.15 -26.67
N ASN A 57 -3.12 -5.37 -25.79
CA ASN A 57 -2.75 -3.97 -25.54
C ASN A 57 -1.49 -3.80 -24.64
N TYR A 58 -0.50 -4.69 -24.80
CA TYR A 58 0.70 -4.75 -23.96
C TYR A 58 1.45 -3.42 -23.94
N LYS A 59 1.70 -2.83 -25.12
CA LYS A 59 2.48 -1.60 -25.24
C LYS A 59 1.82 -0.43 -24.50
N ILE A 60 0.51 -0.27 -24.66
CA ILE A 60 -0.24 0.82 -24.02
C ILE A 60 -0.23 0.65 -22.49
N VAL A 61 -0.41 -0.59 -22.01
CA VAL A 61 -0.39 -0.86 -20.57
C VAL A 61 1.03 -0.75 -20.01
N GLU A 62 2.04 -1.13 -20.77
CA GLU A 62 3.44 -0.94 -20.40
C GLU A 62 3.80 0.53 -20.25
N GLU A 63 3.39 1.41 -21.17
CA GLU A 63 3.58 2.86 -21.05
C GLU A 63 2.90 3.42 -19.78
N ARG A 64 1.71 2.92 -19.44
CA ARG A 64 0.96 3.32 -18.23
C ARG A 64 1.65 2.83 -16.96
N LEU A 65 2.10 1.58 -16.94
CA LEU A 65 2.88 1.00 -15.85
C LEU A 65 4.18 1.77 -15.64
N PHE A 66 4.88 2.08 -16.73
CA PHE A 66 6.10 2.89 -16.71
C PHE A 66 5.85 4.26 -16.07
N ALA A 67 4.82 4.98 -16.53
CA ALA A 67 4.46 6.30 -15.98
C ALA A 67 4.20 6.23 -14.47
N LEU A 68 3.40 5.26 -14.00
CA LEU A 68 3.07 5.12 -12.58
C LEU A 68 4.25 4.65 -11.73
N SER A 69 5.11 3.78 -12.28
CA SER A 69 6.24 3.18 -11.55
C SER A 69 7.33 4.16 -11.12
N ARG A 70 7.34 5.36 -11.69
CA ARG A 70 8.30 6.42 -11.38
C ARG A 70 7.98 7.19 -10.09
N HIS A 71 6.78 7.00 -9.54
CA HIS A 71 6.33 7.69 -8.34
C HIS A 71 6.61 6.86 -7.07
N SER A 72 6.87 7.55 -5.96
CA SER A 72 7.20 6.93 -4.66
C SER A 72 6.08 6.02 -4.14
N GLU A 73 4.84 6.34 -4.50
CA GLU A 73 3.60 5.67 -4.16
C GLU A 73 3.42 4.36 -4.91
N TRP A 74 4.24 4.07 -5.93
CA TRP A 74 4.09 2.87 -6.76
C TRP A 74 4.04 1.58 -5.93
N LYS A 75 4.88 1.47 -4.89
CA LYS A 75 4.92 0.32 -3.97
C LYS A 75 3.57 0.02 -3.32
N VAL A 76 2.75 1.04 -3.13
CA VAL A 76 1.40 0.92 -2.56
C VAL A 76 0.37 0.77 -3.68
N ILE A 77 0.46 1.58 -4.74
CA ILE A 77 -0.46 1.55 -5.88
C ILE A 77 -0.49 0.16 -6.54
N CYS A 78 0.67 -0.48 -6.70
CA CYS A 78 0.77 -1.80 -7.33
C CYS A 78 0.06 -2.92 -6.54
N CYS A 79 -0.25 -2.66 -5.26
CA CYS A 79 -0.99 -3.58 -4.39
C CYS A 79 -2.52 -3.37 -4.47
N SER A 80 -3.00 -2.48 -5.34
CA SER A 80 -4.44 -2.23 -5.50
C SER A 80 -5.16 -3.34 -6.26
N ASP A 81 -6.26 -3.86 -5.70
CA ASP A 81 -7.14 -4.81 -6.39
C ASP A 81 -7.74 -4.27 -7.70
N ASN A 82 -7.75 -2.93 -7.86
CA ASN A 82 -8.26 -2.28 -9.05
C ASN A 82 -7.17 -1.89 -10.05
N LEU A 83 -5.91 -2.30 -9.84
CA LEU A 83 -4.79 -1.95 -10.73
C LEU A 83 -5.11 -2.26 -12.20
N CYS A 84 -5.56 -3.47 -12.52
CA CYS A 84 -5.90 -3.84 -13.91
C CYS A 84 -7.02 -2.96 -14.49
N LYS A 85 -8.01 -2.58 -13.69
CA LYS A 85 -9.09 -1.67 -14.12
C LYS A 85 -8.55 -0.29 -14.46
N ILE A 86 -7.61 0.22 -13.66
CA ILE A 86 -6.95 1.52 -13.88
C ILE A 86 -6.14 1.46 -15.17
N LEU A 87 -5.35 0.41 -15.34
CA LEU A 87 -4.48 0.22 -16.49
C LEU A 87 -5.25 0.09 -17.81
N ILE A 88 -6.51 -0.35 -17.79
CA ILE A 88 -7.37 -0.37 -18.99
C ILE A 88 -7.96 1.02 -19.28
N GLN A 89 -8.32 1.79 -18.25
CA GLN A 89 -9.02 3.06 -18.41
C GLN A 89 -8.05 4.24 -18.63
N PRO A 90 -8.03 4.89 -19.81
CA PRO A 90 -7.11 6.00 -20.09
C PRO A 90 -7.24 7.17 -19.09
N PHE A 91 -8.49 7.50 -18.73
CA PHE A 91 -8.80 8.56 -17.78
C PHE A 91 -8.36 8.22 -16.34
N GLY A 92 -8.32 6.94 -15.97
CA GLY A 92 -7.93 6.50 -14.63
C GLY A 92 -6.44 6.76 -14.36
N VAL A 93 -5.58 6.38 -15.30
CA VAL A 93 -4.13 6.62 -15.20
C VAL A 93 -3.82 8.11 -15.25
N LYS A 94 -4.42 8.86 -16.18
CA LYS A 94 -4.19 10.30 -16.32
C LYS A 94 -4.49 11.05 -15.01
N ARG A 95 -5.65 10.80 -14.40
CA ARG A 95 -6.02 11.41 -13.11
C ARG A 95 -5.07 11.01 -11.97
N LEU A 96 -4.67 9.74 -11.94
CA LEU A 96 -3.75 9.27 -10.90
C LEU A 96 -2.41 9.99 -11.02
N VAL A 97 -1.87 10.11 -12.23
CA VAL A 97 -0.64 10.87 -12.50
C VAL A 97 -0.81 12.35 -12.16
N GLU A 98 -1.93 12.99 -12.53
CA GLU A 98 -2.22 14.39 -12.17
C GLU A 98 -2.18 14.61 -10.65
N VAL A 99 -2.77 13.70 -9.86
CA VAL A 99 -2.72 13.77 -8.39
C VAL A 99 -1.31 13.52 -7.88
N LEU A 100 -0.59 12.54 -8.41
CA LEU A 100 0.79 12.24 -8.02
C LEU A 100 1.78 13.36 -8.36
N CYS A 101 1.46 14.17 -9.37
CA CYS A 101 2.23 15.37 -9.73
C CYS A 101 1.75 16.63 -9.00
N SER A 102 0.68 16.55 -8.20
CA SER A 102 0.18 17.66 -7.40
C SER A 102 0.70 17.58 -5.96
N ASP A 103 0.66 18.69 -5.23
CA ASP A 103 0.98 18.71 -3.79
C ASP A 103 -0.09 18.05 -2.90
N GLN A 104 -1.14 17.48 -3.51
CA GLN A 104 -2.23 16.84 -2.77
C GLN A 104 -1.87 15.38 -2.43
N PRO A 105 -1.98 14.96 -1.16
CA PRO A 105 -1.69 13.59 -0.79
C PRO A 105 -2.69 12.62 -1.43
N LEU A 106 -2.18 11.63 -2.16
CA LEU A 106 -2.98 10.53 -2.67
C LEU A 106 -3.46 9.69 -1.48
N LYS A 107 -4.75 9.77 -1.12
CA LYS A 107 -5.31 9.00 0.01
C LYS A 107 -5.81 7.61 -0.36
N SER A 108 -6.38 7.47 -1.55
CA SER A 108 -6.76 6.18 -2.11
C SER A 108 -6.81 6.24 -3.63
N VAL A 109 -6.29 5.20 -4.26
CA VAL A 109 -6.34 4.98 -5.70
C VAL A 109 -7.79 4.91 -6.17
N ASN A 110 -8.64 4.18 -5.45
CA ASN A 110 -10.04 3.93 -5.84
C ASN A 110 -10.92 5.18 -5.80
N THR A 111 -10.71 6.06 -4.82
CA THR A 111 -11.44 7.32 -4.74
C THR A 111 -11.02 8.25 -5.86
N THR A 112 -9.71 8.35 -6.12
CA THR A 112 -9.15 9.23 -7.15
C THR A 112 -9.66 8.91 -8.56
N ILE A 113 -9.85 7.62 -8.87
CA ILE A 113 -10.35 7.21 -10.19
C ILE A 113 -11.88 7.33 -10.34
N LYS A 114 -12.66 7.23 -9.25
CA LYS A 114 -14.14 7.18 -9.31
C LYS A 114 -14.81 8.56 -9.34
N LEU A 115 -14.27 9.59 -8.70
CA LEU A 115 -14.81 10.95 -8.71
C LEU A 115 -13.72 11.95 -8.30
N GLY A 116 -13.71 13.13 -8.93
CA GLY A 116 -12.85 14.23 -8.52
C GLY A 116 -13.08 14.58 -7.06
N SER A 117 -11.99 14.78 -6.31
CA SER A 117 -11.99 15.45 -5.02
C SER A 117 -13.06 14.98 -4.03
N ALA A 118 -12.93 13.75 -3.51
CA ALA A 118 -13.47 13.45 -2.19
C ALA A 118 -12.52 14.02 -1.11
N THR A 119 -12.37 15.33 -1.05
CA THR A 119 -11.77 16.06 0.08
C THR A 119 -12.75 16.07 1.25
N GLY A 120 -13.14 14.89 1.71
CA GLY A 120 -13.80 14.72 2.98
C GLY A 120 -12.79 14.15 3.97
N LYS A 121 -12.58 14.82 5.11
CA LYS A 121 -12.00 14.20 6.32
C LYS A 121 -12.98 13.14 6.86
N LYS A 122 -13.34 12.14 6.08
CA LYS A 122 -14.00 10.96 6.63
C LYS A 122 -12.89 10.16 7.31
N ARG A 123 -12.90 10.17 8.65
CA ARG A 123 -12.28 9.12 9.45
C ARG A 123 -12.82 7.82 8.87
N GLY A 124 -11.96 7.08 8.18
CA GLY A 124 -12.40 6.10 7.21
C GLY A 124 -11.51 4.87 7.31
N LEU A 125 -12.09 3.73 6.98
CA LEU A 125 -11.35 2.47 6.82
C LEU A 125 -10.09 2.70 5.97
N PRO A 126 -8.95 2.08 6.33
CA PRO A 126 -7.75 2.19 5.51
C PRO A 126 -8.04 1.68 4.09
N PRO A 127 -7.50 2.33 3.06
CA PRO A 127 -7.73 1.91 1.68
C PRO A 127 -7.14 0.52 1.45
N GLY A 128 -7.79 -0.27 0.60
CA GLY A 128 -7.42 -1.67 0.35
C GLY A 128 -5.98 -1.83 -0.12
N GLU A 129 -5.51 -0.96 -1.00
CA GLU A 129 -4.11 -0.94 -1.46
C GLU A 129 -3.09 -0.73 -0.34
N LEU A 130 -3.41 0.08 0.68
CA LEU A 130 -2.54 0.28 1.84
C LEU A 130 -2.53 -0.96 2.73
N VAL A 131 -3.70 -1.55 2.96
CA VAL A 131 -3.81 -2.81 3.72
C VAL A 131 -3.00 -3.91 3.05
N ASN A 132 -3.14 -4.08 1.73
CA ASN A 132 -2.42 -5.07 0.95
C ASN A 132 -0.91 -4.82 0.98
N TYR A 133 -0.50 -3.56 0.90
CA TYR A 133 0.91 -3.17 1.03
C TYR A 133 1.49 -3.52 2.40
N ILE A 134 0.83 -3.14 3.50
CA ILE A 134 1.28 -3.44 4.87
C ILE A 134 1.30 -4.95 5.11
N ALA A 135 0.24 -5.65 4.71
CA ALA A 135 0.14 -7.11 4.82
C ALA A 135 1.34 -7.81 4.16
N LYS A 136 1.74 -7.34 2.97
CA LYS A 136 2.93 -7.85 2.29
C LYS A 136 4.22 -7.45 3.02
N GLU A 137 4.39 -6.18 3.36
CA GLU A 137 5.64 -5.65 3.93
C GLU A 137 5.95 -6.18 5.33
N LEU A 138 4.91 -6.59 6.06
CA LEU A 138 4.99 -7.17 7.39
C LEU A 138 4.58 -8.64 7.42
N ASP A 139 4.38 -9.31 6.29
CA ASP A 139 3.99 -10.74 6.22
C ASP A 139 2.81 -11.07 7.16
N LEU A 140 1.73 -10.30 7.06
CA LEU A 140 0.51 -10.43 7.87
C LEU A 140 -0.69 -10.75 6.98
N GLU A 141 -1.73 -11.32 7.57
CA GLU A 141 -3.01 -11.41 6.86
C GLU A 141 -3.67 -10.03 6.75
N GLN A 142 -4.33 -9.77 5.61
CA GLN A 142 -5.08 -8.51 5.41
C GLN A 142 -6.13 -8.27 6.51
N LYS A 143 -6.70 -9.34 7.08
CA LYS A 143 -7.69 -9.25 8.16
C LYS A 143 -7.07 -8.71 9.43
N GLU A 144 -5.86 -9.16 9.79
CA GLU A 144 -5.13 -8.71 10.97
C GLU A 144 -4.77 -7.23 10.84
N VAL A 145 -4.23 -6.83 9.68
CA VAL A 145 -3.92 -5.41 9.39
C VAL A 145 -5.17 -4.54 9.53
N LYS A 146 -6.32 -4.97 8.99
CA LYS A 146 -7.58 -4.25 9.14
C LYS A 146 -8.00 -4.14 10.60
N GLN A 147 -7.86 -5.20 11.39
CA GLN A 147 -8.21 -5.17 12.81
C GLN A 147 -7.35 -4.16 13.58
N ILE A 148 -6.03 -4.18 13.40
CA ILE A 148 -5.11 -3.25 14.07
C ILE A 148 -5.44 -1.79 13.74
N LEU A 149 -5.67 -1.48 12.45
CA LEU A 149 -5.96 -0.13 12.00
C LEU A 149 -7.39 0.33 12.34
N HIS A 150 -8.34 -0.60 12.46
CA HIS A 150 -9.72 -0.28 12.82
C HIS A 150 -9.86 0.05 14.31
N SER A 151 -9.21 -0.71 15.19
CA SER A 151 -9.26 -0.50 16.65
C SER A 151 -8.87 0.92 17.07
N ASN A 152 -8.01 1.56 16.28
CA ASN A 152 -7.34 2.81 16.69
C ASN A 152 -7.73 4.04 15.86
N LYS A 153 -8.84 3.97 15.10
CA LYS A 153 -9.39 5.08 14.31
C LYS A 153 -8.35 5.72 13.36
N TYR A 154 -7.88 4.95 12.39
CA TYR A 154 -6.96 5.39 11.33
C TYR A 154 -7.23 6.81 10.78
N VAL A 155 -6.17 7.62 10.71
CA VAL A 155 -6.19 8.98 10.15
C VAL A 155 -5.33 9.02 8.87
N PRO A 156 -5.91 9.31 7.69
CA PRO A 156 -5.17 9.26 6.44
C PRO A 156 -4.36 10.54 6.16
N PHE A 157 -3.03 10.39 6.13
CA PHE A 157 -2.07 11.42 5.66
C PHE A 157 -1.62 11.22 4.20
N GLY A 158 -2.01 10.09 3.57
CA GLY A 158 -1.66 9.76 2.17
C GLY A 158 -0.84 8.48 2.06
N LEU A 159 -0.89 7.83 0.90
CA LEU A 159 -0.20 6.57 0.64
C LEU A 159 1.34 6.74 0.70
N SER A 160 1.86 7.88 0.23
CA SER A 160 3.29 8.21 0.33
C SER A 160 3.74 8.34 1.77
N ASN A 161 2.95 9.01 2.63
CA ASN A 161 3.23 9.13 4.05
C ASN A 161 3.39 7.77 4.71
N SER A 162 2.42 6.87 4.53
CA SER A 162 2.47 5.52 5.11
C SER A 162 3.64 4.69 4.55
N ASN A 163 3.92 4.80 3.25
CA ASN A 163 5.08 4.14 2.64
C ASN A 163 6.40 4.65 3.24
N ASN A 164 6.56 5.96 3.35
CA ASN A 164 7.77 6.58 3.87
C ASN A 164 7.96 6.28 5.35
N LEU A 165 6.88 6.22 6.15
CA LEU A 165 6.94 5.81 7.55
C LEU A 165 7.39 4.35 7.71
N LEU A 166 6.78 3.42 6.98
CA LEU A 166 7.22 2.01 7.05
C LEU A 166 8.68 1.86 6.63
N LYS A 167 9.13 2.62 5.63
CA LYS A 167 10.53 2.62 5.22
C LYS A 167 11.42 3.22 6.32
N LEU A 168 11.05 4.37 6.88
CA LEU A 168 11.79 5.04 7.95
C LEU A 168 11.99 4.11 9.15
N LEU A 169 10.94 3.41 9.58
CA LEU A 169 11.04 2.48 10.70
C LEU A 169 11.97 1.30 10.41
N LYS A 170 11.94 0.77 9.19
CA LYS A 170 12.88 -0.29 8.77
C LYS A 170 14.31 0.24 8.73
N ASP A 171 14.52 1.42 8.18
CA ASP A 171 15.84 2.06 8.05
C ASP A 171 16.42 2.40 9.44
N TYR A 172 15.57 2.73 10.42
CA TYR A 172 15.95 2.95 11.83
C TYR A 172 16.24 1.64 12.60
N GLY A 173 15.98 0.48 11.99
CA GLY A 173 16.30 -0.83 12.56
C GLY A 173 15.21 -1.46 13.42
N PHE A 174 13.98 -0.95 13.41
CA PHE A 174 12.88 -1.59 14.16
C PHE A 174 12.58 -2.98 13.59
N SER A 175 12.44 -3.95 14.48
CA SER A 175 12.08 -5.31 14.11
C SER A 175 10.65 -5.39 13.56
N ARG A 176 10.38 -6.42 12.76
CA ARG A 176 9.03 -6.72 12.27
C ARG A 176 8.00 -6.77 13.40
N GLN A 177 8.32 -7.39 14.54
CA GLN A 177 7.38 -7.50 15.67
C GLN A 177 7.07 -6.14 16.29
N GLN A 178 8.08 -5.27 16.46
CA GLN A 178 7.88 -3.91 16.93
C GLN A 178 7.00 -3.12 15.97
N MET A 179 7.24 -3.23 14.66
CA MET A 179 6.41 -2.57 13.63
C MET A 179 4.96 -3.06 13.65
N ILE A 180 4.71 -4.35 13.87
CA ILE A 180 3.36 -4.90 13.98
C ILE A 180 2.67 -4.33 15.22
N ASN A 181 3.35 -4.38 16.37
CA ASN A 181 2.81 -3.87 17.62
C ASN A 181 2.50 -2.37 17.54
N GLY A 182 3.38 -1.58 16.91
CA GLY A 182 3.24 -0.14 16.75
C GLY A 182 2.64 0.33 15.43
N LEU A 183 1.95 -0.54 14.67
CA LEU A 183 1.52 -0.24 13.29
C LEU A 183 0.64 1.02 13.20
N GLU A 184 -0.04 1.38 14.27
CA GLU A 184 -0.82 2.61 14.39
C GLU A 184 -0.05 3.88 14.02
N ILE A 185 1.28 3.86 14.14
CA ILE A 185 2.16 4.99 13.82
C ILE A 185 1.99 5.49 12.38
N ILE A 186 1.47 4.66 11.46
CA ILE A 186 1.15 5.08 10.09
C ILE A 186 0.07 6.18 10.02
N SER A 187 -0.65 6.41 11.13
CA SER A 187 -1.67 7.45 11.29
C SER A 187 -1.08 8.79 11.76
N PHE A 188 0.25 8.92 11.81
CA PHE A 188 0.96 10.15 12.12
C PHE A 188 1.59 10.74 10.87
N GLU A 189 1.94 12.02 10.90
CA GLU A 189 2.67 12.65 9.81
C GLU A 189 4.14 12.22 9.83
N TYR A 190 4.70 11.90 8.66
CA TYR A 190 6.09 11.48 8.50
C TYR A 190 7.08 12.45 9.15
N ARG A 191 6.86 13.76 8.94
CA ARG A 191 7.76 14.80 9.46
C ARG A 191 7.81 14.81 10.98
N GLU A 192 6.67 14.62 11.63
CA GLU A 192 6.59 14.54 13.09
C GLU A 192 7.32 13.31 13.60
N VAL A 193 7.01 12.13 13.05
CA VAL A 193 7.66 10.88 13.47
C VAL A 193 9.18 10.94 13.26
N ASN A 194 9.64 11.46 12.13
CA ASN A 194 11.07 11.59 11.85
C ASN A 194 11.77 12.50 12.87
N LYS A 195 11.19 13.66 13.18
CA LYS A 195 11.73 14.57 14.19
C LYS A 195 11.83 13.88 15.56
N PHE A 196 10.78 13.21 16.00
CA PHE A 196 10.79 12.54 17.30
C PHE A 196 11.75 11.36 17.36
N LEU A 197 11.98 10.67 16.24
CA LEU A 197 13.00 9.62 16.16
C LEU A 197 14.42 10.19 16.29
N GLU A 198 14.70 11.34 15.68
CA GLU A 198 16.01 12.01 15.81
C GLU A 198 16.30 12.40 17.27
N GLU A 199 15.28 12.86 18.00
CA GLU A 199 15.38 13.30 19.41
C GLU A 199 15.17 12.15 20.42
N PHE A 200 14.88 10.92 19.96
CA PHE A 200 14.34 9.86 20.82
C PHE A 200 15.34 9.42 21.89
N ALA A 201 16.61 9.27 21.52
CA ALA A 201 17.67 8.82 22.41
C ALA A 201 18.02 9.84 23.51
N GLU A 202 17.69 11.11 23.31
CA GLU A 202 17.93 12.20 24.25
C GLU A 202 16.72 12.47 25.15
N ASN A 203 15.56 11.88 24.83
CA ASN A 203 14.34 12.12 25.57
C ASN A 203 14.42 11.49 26.98
N PRO A 204 14.16 12.26 28.07
CA PRO A 204 14.23 11.74 29.44
C PRO A 204 13.27 10.57 29.70
N GLU A 205 12.09 10.56 29.06
CA GLU A 205 11.07 9.50 29.22
C GLU A 205 11.40 8.24 28.40
N ALA A 206 12.37 8.34 27.49
CA ALA A 206 12.90 7.22 26.73
C ALA A 206 14.16 6.62 27.36
N GLN A 207 14.49 6.98 28.60
CA GLN A 207 15.62 6.39 29.32
C GLN A 207 15.21 5.19 30.18
N PRO A 208 16.03 4.12 30.23
CA PRO A 208 17.25 3.91 29.43
C PRO A 208 16.92 3.51 27.98
N PHE A 209 17.50 4.24 27.02
CA PHE A 209 17.16 4.10 25.59
C PHE A 209 17.39 2.69 25.03
N SER A 210 18.47 2.03 25.46
CA SER A 210 18.79 0.66 25.02
C SER A 210 17.69 -0.34 25.38
N GLU A 211 17.14 -0.28 26.59
CA GLU A 211 16.07 -1.20 27.03
C GLU A 211 14.78 -0.96 26.25
N TRP A 212 14.49 0.31 25.95
CA TRP A 212 13.35 0.65 25.10
C TRP A 212 13.53 0.15 23.67
N MET A 213 14.72 0.28 23.09
CA MET A 213 14.97 -0.23 21.73
C MET A 213 14.86 -1.75 21.61
N ASP A 214 15.10 -2.49 22.69
CA ASP A 214 14.86 -3.94 22.76
C ASP A 214 13.39 -4.29 23.03
N SER A 215 12.59 -3.33 23.50
CA SER A 215 11.18 -3.55 23.85
C SER A 215 10.30 -3.77 22.62
N PRO A 216 9.42 -4.78 22.62
CA PRO A 216 8.43 -4.98 21.55
C PRO A 216 7.40 -3.84 21.45
N TYR A 217 7.33 -2.95 22.45
CA TYR A 217 6.36 -1.85 22.51
C TYR A 217 6.99 -0.46 22.31
N VAL A 218 8.25 -0.37 21.90
CA VAL A 218 8.98 0.91 21.70
C VAL A 218 8.21 1.95 20.88
N LEU A 219 7.52 1.52 19.82
CA LEU A 219 6.75 2.42 18.97
C LEU A 219 5.52 3.00 19.67
N HIS A 220 4.97 2.32 20.68
CA HIS A 220 3.90 2.90 21.52
C HIS A 220 4.42 4.04 22.37
N LEU A 221 5.64 3.92 22.91
CA LEU A 221 6.28 5.02 23.62
C LEU A 221 6.49 6.21 22.68
N LEU A 222 7.03 5.98 21.48
CA LEU A 222 7.20 7.03 20.48
C LEU A 222 5.87 7.73 20.14
N MET A 223 4.81 6.98 19.89
CA MET A 223 3.47 7.53 19.64
C MET A 223 2.92 8.31 20.84
N TYR A 224 3.19 7.85 22.07
CA TYR A 224 2.83 8.57 23.29
C TYR A 224 3.55 9.91 23.38
N LEU A 225 4.85 9.96 23.13
CA LEU A 225 5.65 11.19 23.15
C LEU A 225 5.17 12.20 22.11
N ILE A 226 4.88 11.75 20.88
CA ILE A 226 4.32 12.60 19.83
C ILE A 226 2.97 13.18 20.27
N LYS A 227 2.05 12.34 20.76
CA LYS A 227 0.72 12.78 21.23
C LYS A 227 0.81 13.74 22.41
N LYS A 228 1.70 13.49 23.36
CA LYS A 228 1.91 14.33 24.55
C LYS A 228 2.33 15.73 24.11
N ASN A 229 3.36 15.85 23.30
CA ASN A 229 3.83 17.16 22.84
C ASN A 229 2.80 17.88 21.94
N GLY A 230 2.06 17.13 21.10
CA GLY A 230 0.97 17.69 20.28
C GLY A 230 -0.25 18.18 21.06
N LEU A 231 -0.43 17.74 22.32
CA LEU A 231 -1.49 18.24 23.22
C LEU A 231 -1.06 19.52 23.97
N PHE A 232 0.24 19.82 24.00
CA PHE A 232 0.82 21.00 24.65
C PHE A 232 1.34 22.05 23.67
N SER A 233 1.06 21.88 22.38
CA SER A 233 1.31 22.83 21.28
C SER A 233 0.02 23.41 20.74
#